data_AF-E5AAW3-F1
#
_entry.id   AF-E5AAW3-F1
#
_cell.length_a   1.000
_cell.length_b   1.000
_cell.length_c   1.000
_cell.angle_alpha   90.00
_cell.angle_beta   90.00
_cell.angle_gamma   90.00
#
_symmetry.space_group_name_H-M   'P 1'
#
loop_
_entity.id
_entity.type
_entity.pdbx_description
1 polymer ?
#
loop_
_entity_poly.entity_id
_entity_poly.type
_entity_poly.pdbx_seq_one_letter_code
_entity_poly.pdbx_strand_id
1 'polypeptide(L)'
;MLFMIGLSILLLPLSSAILGPPLPSENIVPQHIGCHDRFNANSEMIFFRYPSDHAFEYAVITPYKKYYPRLLEYALKANNFQLAAWQNNQACGWQKRDHAIASSNTSDKIIVRSPSQLPSNATMDKIRHILFINPPAGDVYELITILLCYLTGSMICFVLLIFLKHCIEREERFKSTNTKTEVEELELEAFRPLNTSIIPMARASRATLPTDCCKSLQYEGDSAWSFDANVSELPPSPSVSRG
;
A
#
# COMPACT_ATOMS: atom_id res chain seq x y z
N MET A 1 -19.22 -21.02 1.98
CA MET A 1 -17.83 -21.44 2.28
C MET A 1 -16.78 -20.56 1.59
N LEU A 2 -16.85 -20.30 0.27
CA LEU A 2 -15.85 -19.47 -0.45
C LEU A 2 -15.63 -18.08 0.15
N PHE A 3 -16.69 -17.43 0.65
CA PHE A 3 -16.61 -16.12 1.30
C PHE A 3 -15.77 -16.12 2.58
N MET A 4 -15.84 -17.20 3.37
CA MET A 4 -15.06 -17.35 4.61
C MET A 4 -13.59 -17.63 4.33
N ILE A 5 -13.29 -18.34 3.23
CA ILE A 5 -11.91 -18.59 2.79
C ILE A 5 -11.26 -17.29 2.30
N GLY A 6 -12.01 -16.47 1.53
CA GLY A 6 -11.55 -15.14 1.09
C GLY A 6 -11.29 -14.18 2.25
N LEU A 7 -12.20 -14.13 3.23
CA LEU A 7 -12.05 -13.28 4.43
C LEU A 7 -10.85 -13.73 5.29
N SER A 8 -10.61 -15.03 5.39
CA SER A 8 -9.48 -15.57 6.17
C SER A 8 -8.13 -15.21 5.53
N ILE A 9 -8.00 -15.31 4.20
CA ILE A 9 -6.76 -14.95 3.48
C ILE A 9 -6.47 -13.45 3.59
N LEU A 10 -7.51 -12.60 3.64
CA LEU A 10 -7.36 -11.15 3.75
C LEU A 10 -6.94 -10.68 5.16
N LEU A 11 -7.25 -11.47 6.20
CA LEU A 11 -6.96 -11.14 7.61
C LEU A 11 -5.60 -11.67 8.10
N LEU A 12 -4.98 -12.63 7.40
CA LEU A 12 -3.67 -13.17 7.77
C LEU A 12 -2.53 -12.14 7.93
N PRO A 13 -2.44 -11.04 7.15
CA PRO A 13 -1.33 -10.09 7.31
C PRO A 13 -1.50 -9.08 8.46
N LEU A 14 -2.69 -8.94 9.06
CA LEU A 14 -2.93 -7.93 10.12
C LEU A 14 -2.43 -8.34 11.51
N SER A 15 -2.23 -9.64 11.78
CA SER A 15 -1.78 -10.11 13.10
C SER A 15 -0.32 -9.78 13.44
N SER A 16 0.42 -9.15 12.52
CA SER A 16 1.86 -8.86 12.70
C SER A 16 2.17 -7.45 13.20
N ALA A 17 1.17 -6.57 13.34
CA ALA A 17 1.37 -5.18 13.76
C ALA A 17 1.28 -5.03 15.29
N ILE A 18 2.22 -5.65 16.02
CA ILE A 18 2.34 -5.57 17.48
C ILE A 18 3.51 -4.65 17.85
N LEU A 19 3.13 -3.54 18.50
CA LEU A 19 3.87 -2.64 19.39
C LEU A 19 5.08 -1.86 18.85
N GLY A 20 4.87 -0.54 18.74
CA GLY A 20 5.95 0.44 18.86
C GLY A 20 6.56 0.40 20.27
N PRO A 21 7.89 0.48 20.41
CA PRO A 21 8.55 0.39 21.70
C PRO A 21 8.21 1.61 22.60
N PRO A 22 8.08 1.43 23.92
CA PRO A 22 7.87 2.53 24.86
C PRO A 22 9.07 3.47 24.90
N LEU A 23 8.84 4.78 25.00
CA LEU A 23 9.89 5.79 25.13
C LEU A 23 10.71 5.55 26.43
N PRO A 24 12.04 5.42 26.36
CA PRO A 24 12.85 5.19 27.54
C PRO A 24 13.10 6.49 28.33
N SER A 25 12.94 6.38 29.65
CA SER A 25 13.27 7.40 30.66
C SER A 25 14.78 7.57 30.81
N GLU A 26 15.19 8.83 30.93
CA GLU A 26 16.56 9.31 30.91
C GLU A 26 17.31 9.01 32.22
N ASN A 27 18.45 8.33 32.13
CA ASN A 27 19.50 8.27 33.14
C ASN A 27 20.80 7.87 32.41
N ILE A 28 21.99 8.23 32.88
CA ILE A 28 23.22 8.11 32.07
C ILE A 28 24.25 7.28 32.83
N VAL A 29 24.62 6.10 32.32
CA VAL A 29 25.71 5.23 32.86
C VAL A 29 26.43 4.49 31.68
N PRO A 30 27.63 3.88 31.84
CA PRO A 30 28.82 4.22 31.05
C PRO A 30 29.06 3.30 29.84
N GLN A 31 29.92 3.81 28.95
CA GLN A 31 30.30 3.35 27.60
C GLN A 31 30.88 1.93 27.51
N HIS A 32 30.51 1.21 26.45
CA HIS A 32 31.22 0.01 25.99
C HIS A 32 31.48 0.09 24.48
N ILE A 33 32.67 -0.33 24.04
CA ILE A 33 33.00 -0.51 22.63
C ILE A 33 32.29 -1.78 22.18
N GLY A 34 31.44 -1.68 21.14
CA GLY A 34 30.72 -2.81 20.56
C GLY A 34 30.95 -2.87 19.06
N CYS A 35 31.51 -3.97 18.58
CA CYS A 35 31.54 -4.25 17.14
C CYS A 35 30.14 -4.73 16.72
N HIS A 36 29.58 -4.14 15.67
CA HIS A 36 28.41 -4.74 15.04
C HIS A 36 28.89 -5.82 14.08
N ASP A 37 28.49 -7.06 14.35
CA ASP A 37 28.66 -8.10 13.36
C ASP A 37 27.90 -7.73 12.09
N ARG A 38 28.59 -8.01 11.00
CA ARG A 38 28.30 -7.70 9.61
C ARG A 38 26.80 -7.76 9.31
N PHE A 39 26.27 -6.66 8.77
CA PHE A 39 25.00 -6.57 8.04
C PHE A 39 23.93 -7.56 8.51
N ASN A 40 23.10 -7.15 9.48
CA ASN A 40 21.76 -7.73 9.46
C ASN A 40 21.18 -7.38 8.09
N ALA A 41 20.88 -8.38 7.26
CA ALA A 41 20.29 -8.19 5.93
C ALA A 41 18.97 -7.38 6.00
N ASN A 42 18.46 -7.16 7.21
CA ASN A 42 17.26 -6.41 7.54
C ASN A 42 17.50 -4.96 7.99
N SER A 43 18.71 -4.43 7.91
CA SER A 43 19.01 -3.04 8.29
C SER A 43 19.81 -2.29 7.21
N GLU A 44 19.56 -1.00 7.09
CA GLU A 44 20.34 -0.06 6.29
C GLU A 44 21.29 0.73 7.21
N MET A 45 22.47 1.12 6.69
CA MET A 45 23.44 1.92 7.43
C MET A 45 23.82 3.17 6.65
N ILE A 46 23.78 4.33 7.30
CA ILE A 46 24.11 5.62 6.71
C ILE A 46 25.39 6.15 7.34
N PHE A 47 26.45 6.32 6.55
CA PHE A 47 27.74 6.83 7.01
C PHE A 47 27.87 8.31 6.72
N PHE A 48 28.35 9.05 7.71
CA PHE A 48 28.51 10.49 7.57
C PHE A 48 29.61 11.04 8.49
N ARG A 49 30.06 12.25 8.17
CA ARG A 49 31.11 12.98 8.88
C ARG A 49 30.68 14.42 9.10
N TYR A 50 31.09 15.00 10.21
CA TYR A 50 30.93 16.43 10.44
C TYR A 50 32.19 17.16 9.93
N PRO A 51 32.06 18.27 9.17
CA PRO A 51 33.20 18.91 8.52
C PRO A 51 34.23 19.47 9.50
N SER A 52 33.84 19.82 10.72
CA SER A 52 34.79 20.28 11.74
C SER A 52 35.42 19.13 12.54
N ASP A 53 35.00 17.90 12.31
CA ASP A 53 35.30 16.75 13.17
C ASP A 53 35.73 15.53 12.36
N HIS A 54 36.82 15.68 11.59
CA HIS A 54 37.33 14.65 10.68
C HIS A 54 37.88 13.41 11.39
N ALA A 55 38.13 13.48 12.70
CA ALA A 55 38.62 12.37 13.51
C ALA A 55 37.57 11.26 13.72
N PHE A 56 36.30 11.57 13.44
CA PHE A 56 35.19 10.65 13.64
C PHE A 56 34.37 10.45 12.37
N GLU A 57 34.04 9.18 12.16
CA GLU A 57 33.03 8.76 11.22
C GLU A 57 31.86 8.22 12.02
N TYR A 58 30.67 8.69 11.69
CA TYR A 58 29.42 8.35 12.33
C TYR A 58 28.63 7.44 11.41
N ALA A 59 27.84 6.55 12.01
CA ALA A 59 26.89 5.73 11.29
C ALA A 59 25.52 5.82 11.98
N VAL A 60 24.44 5.79 11.21
CA VAL A 60 23.09 5.48 11.73
C VAL A 60 22.68 4.14 11.15
N ILE A 61 22.41 3.17 12.02
CA ILE A 61 21.88 1.85 11.66
C ILE A 61 20.37 1.89 11.87
N THR A 62 19.59 1.57 10.85
CA THR A 62 18.12 1.60 10.88
C THR A 62 17.54 0.31 10.30
N PRO A 63 16.41 -0.24 10.82
CA PRO A 63 15.73 -1.39 10.21
C PRO A 63 14.97 -1.02 8.92
N TYR A 64 14.73 0.27 8.69
CA TYR A 64 14.05 0.78 7.51
C TYR A 64 15.00 0.83 6.31
N LYS A 65 14.52 0.44 5.13
CA LYS A 65 15.36 0.24 3.92
C LYS A 65 15.07 1.19 2.76
N LYS A 66 13.88 1.79 2.71
CA LYS A 66 13.44 2.56 1.54
C LYS A 66 13.41 4.06 1.79
N TYR A 67 12.49 4.52 2.62
CA TYR A 67 12.18 5.94 2.71
C TYR A 67 12.98 6.63 3.79
N TYR A 68 12.97 6.07 5.00
CA TYR A 68 13.65 6.68 6.13
C TYR A 68 15.16 6.90 5.92
N PRO A 69 15.94 5.95 5.36
CA PRO A 69 17.36 6.20 5.11
C PRO A 69 17.61 7.38 4.17
N ARG A 70 16.82 7.48 3.09
CA ARG A 70 16.94 8.59 2.13
C ARG A 70 16.58 9.92 2.76
N LEU A 71 15.49 9.96 3.52
CA LEU A 71 15.09 11.16 4.26
C LEU A 71 16.21 11.62 5.20
N LEU A 72 16.81 10.68 5.93
CA LEU A 72 17.88 10.98 6.87
C LEU A 72 19.15 11.46 6.16
N GLU A 73 19.51 10.89 5.00
CA GLU A 73 20.60 11.40 4.16
C GLU A 73 20.39 12.87 3.75
N TYR A 74 19.18 13.23 3.32
CA TYR A 74 18.86 14.62 2.97
C TYR A 74 18.91 15.53 4.19
N ALA A 75 18.37 15.09 5.34
CA ALA A 75 18.40 15.85 6.58
C ALA A 75 19.83 16.08 7.09
N LEU A 76 20.70 15.07 6.99
CA LEU A 76 22.11 15.16 7.32
C LEU A 76 22.82 16.17 6.40
N LYS A 77 22.61 16.09 5.08
CA LYS A 77 23.17 17.05 4.11
C LYS A 77 22.70 18.49 4.39
N ALA A 78 21.42 18.68 4.68
CA ALA A 78 20.84 19.98 5.03
C ALA A 78 21.47 20.59 6.31
N ASN A 79 22.02 19.74 7.18
CA ASN A 79 22.71 20.14 8.41
C ASN A 79 24.23 20.23 8.26
N ASN A 80 24.74 20.30 7.03
CA ASN A 80 26.16 20.38 6.66
C ASN A 80 26.98 19.14 7.02
N PHE A 81 26.35 17.97 7.21
CA PHE A 81 27.08 16.72 7.31
C PHE A 81 27.46 16.23 5.91
N GLN A 82 28.64 15.64 5.79
CA GLN A 82 29.12 15.03 4.56
C GLN A 82 28.83 13.53 4.61
N LEU A 83 28.11 13.01 3.62
CA LEU A 83 27.92 11.57 3.51
C LEU A 83 29.24 10.91 3.11
N ALA A 84 29.58 9.82 3.77
CA ALA A 84 30.76 9.03 3.48
C ALA A 84 30.37 7.79 2.67
N ALA A 85 31.15 7.47 1.65
CA ALA A 85 31.03 6.17 1.01
C ALA A 85 31.47 5.10 2.00
N TRP A 86 30.72 3.99 2.05
CA TRP A 86 31.09 2.83 2.86
C TRP A 86 32.46 2.31 2.43
N GLN A 87 33.45 2.37 3.31
CA GLN A 87 34.83 2.04 2.95
C GLN A 87 35.30 0.65 3.37
N ASN A 88 34.70 -0.07 4.33
CA ASN A 88 35.23 -1.38 4.76
C ASN A 88 34.25 -2.26 5.58
N ASN A 89 34.50 -3.58 5.55
CA ASN A 89 33.62 -4.68 5.96
C ASN A 89 33.32 -4.82 7.48
N GLN A 90 33.83 -3.93 8.34
CA GLN A 90 33.66 -4.01 9.79
C GLN A 90 33.58 -2.60 10.38
N ALA A 91 32.43 -2.27 10.97
CA ALA A 91 32.24 -1.06 11.76
C ALA A 91 32.28 -1.44 13.24
N CYS A 92 33.47 -1.36 13.82
CA CYS A 92 33.63 -1.33 15.27
C CYS A 92 33.64 0.13 15.74
N GLY A 93 32.90 0.43 16.80
CA GLY A 93 32.95 1.76 17.38
C GLY A 93 32.06 1.95 18.58
N TRP A 94 31.99 3.19 19.03
CA TRP A 94 31.31 3.55 20.27
C TRP A 94 29.80 3.38 20.14
N GLN A 95 29.19 2.60 21.03
CA GLN A 95 27.74 2.53 21.18
C GLN A 95 27.33 3.35 22.40
N LYS A 96 26.37 4.27 22.24
CA LYS A 96 25.64 4.79 23.40
C LYS A 96 24.73 3.66 23.90
N ARG A 97 24.94 3.21 25.13
CA ARG A 97 24.06 2.26 25.78
C ARG A 97 22.79 3.02 26.14
N ASP A 98 21.77 2.93 25.30
CA ASP A 98 20.42 3.15 25.79
C ASP A 98 20.16 2.03 26.81
N HIS A 99 19.63 2.40 27.98
CA HIS A 99 19.57 1.55 29.17
C HIS A 99 19.24 0.10 28.84
N ALA A 100 19.94 -0.80 29.52
CA ALA A 100 19.81 -2.25 29.42
C ALA A 100 18.40 -2.76 29.79
N ILE A 101 17.41 -2.45 28.95
CA ILE A 101 16.24 -3.28 28.75
C ILE A 101 16.69 -4.34 27.76
N ALA A 102 16.57 -5.60 28.14
CA ALA A 102 16.99 -6.74 27.34
C ALA A 102 16.48 -6.61 25.89
N SER A 103 17.42 -6.44 24.95
CA SER A 103 17.32 -6.74 23.52
C SER A 103 15.90 -6.83 22.96
N SER A 104 15.21 -5.70 22.76
CA SER A 104 14.11 -5.63 21.79
C SER A 104 14.59 -4.88 20.55
N ASN A 105 14.43 -5.52 19.38
CA ASN A 105 15.27 -5.43 18.19
C ASN A 105 15.19 -4.15 17.32
N THR A 106 14.93 -2.96 17.86
CA THR A 106 14.53 -1.80 17.02
C THR A 106 15.13 -0.44 17.43
N SER A 107 16.38 -0.37 17.89
CA SER A 107 17.01 0.93 18.22
C SER A 107 18.04 1.37 17.19
N ASP A 108 17.87 2.58 16.66
CA ASP A 108 18.85 3.25 15.82
C ASP A 108 20.16 3.44 16.61
N LYS A 109 21.30 2.99 16.06
CA LYS A 109 22.58 2.93 16.79
C LYS A 109 23.66 3.75 16.08
N ILE A 110 24.36 4.58 16.86
CA ILE A 110 25.52 5.36 16.42
C ILE A 110 26.80 4.59 16.73
N ILE A 111 27.75 4.58 15.78
CA ILE A 111 29.09 3.98 15.88
C ILE A 111 30.13 5.07 15.62
N VAL A 112 31.18 5.17 16.45
CA VAL A 112 32.27 6.17 16.32
C VAL A 112 33.64 5.47 16.35
N ARG A 113 34.62 5.87 15.50
CA ARG A 113 35.81 5.05 15.17
C ARG A 113 37.16 5.39 15.86
N SER A 114 37.24 6.29 16.86
CA SER A 114 38.53 6.64 17.50
C SER A 114 38.52 6.43 19.03
N PRO A 115 39.45 5.62 19.61
CA PRO A 115 39.40 5.24 21.03
C PRO A 115 39.93 6.30 22.01
N SER A 116 40.66 7.31 21.55
CA SER A 116 41.37 8.27 22.42
C SER A 116 40.68 9.64 22.56
N GLN A 117 39.67 9.91 21.74
CA GLN A 117 38.99 11.20 21.71
C GLN A 117 37.49 10.96 21.69
N LEU A 118 36.73 11.74 22.46
CA LEU A 118 35.27 11.68 22.42
C LEU A 118 34.77 12.64 21.35
N PRO A 119 33.67 12.30 20.64
CA PRO A 119 33.01 13.24 19.75
C PRO A 119 32.51 14.44 20.56
N SER A 120 32.53 15.63 19.96
CA SER A 120 32.03 16.83 20.61
C SER A 120 30.56 16.66 21.02
N ASN A 121 30.21 17.05 22.25
CA ASN A 121 28.82 17.02 22.72
C ASN A 121 27.88 17.78 21.78
N ALA A 122 28.34 18.92 21.23
CA ALA A 122 27.57 19.71 20.28
C ALA A 122 27.24 18.92 18.98
N THR A 123 28.18 18.11 18.48
CA THR A 123 27.94 17.26 17.30
C THR A 123 26.91 16.18 17.62
N MET A 124 27.03 15.53 18.78
CA MET A 124 26.10 14.49 19.22
C MET A 124 24.68 15.02 19.44
N ASP A 125 24.54 16.19 20.05
CA ASP A 125 23.24 16.82 20.26
C ASP A 125 22.60 17.24 18.94
N LYS A 126 23.40 17.70 17.97
CA LYS A 126 22.93 17.97 16.61
C LYS A 126 22.42 16.71 15.91
N ILE A 127 23.14 15.59 16.01
CA ILE A 127 22.70 14.30 15.44
C ILE A 127 21.39 13.86 16.08
N ARG A 128 21.28 13.93 17.42
CA ARG A 128 20.04 13.59 18.14
C ARG A 128 18.87 14.46 17.69
N HIS A 129 19.10 15.76 17.54
CA HIS A 129 18.08 16.68 17.08
C HIS A 129 17.59 16.31 15.67
N ILE A 130 18.51 15.98 14.75
CA ILE A 130 18.15 15.53 13.39
C ILE A 130 17.30 14.26 13.41
N LEU A 131 17.68 13.27 14.23
CA LEU A 131 16.93 12.02 14.36
C LEU A 131 15.56 12.25 15.01
N PHE A 132 15.48 13.17 15.98
CA PHE A 132 14.23 13.50 16.66
C PHE A 132 13.21 14.20 15.74
N ILE A 133 13.66 15.16 14.93
CA ILE A 133 12.77 15.91 14.01
C ILE A 133 12.40 15.12 12.76
N ASN A 134 13.15 14.06 12.42
CA ASN A 134 12.86 13.17 11.31
C ASN A 134 12.51 11.78 11.86
N PRO A 135 11.31 11.55 12.39
CA PRO A 135 10.89 10.19 12.75
C PRO A 135 10.73 9.32 11.48
N PRO A 136 10.76 7.98 11.60
CA PRO A 136 10.53 7.05 10.49
C PRO A 136 9.06 6.97 10.06
N ALA A 137 8.37 8.12 10.00
CA ALA A 137 6.97 8.22 9.63
C ALA A 137 6.73 7.84 8.15
N GLY A 138 7.72 8.06 7.27
CA GLY A 138 7.61 7.76 5.85
C GLY A 138 7.31 6.29 5.55
N ASP A 139 8.05 5.36 6.14
CA ASP A 139 7.80 3.93 5.94
C ASP A 139 6.48 3.48 6.61
N VAL A 140 6.05 4.15 7.68
CA VAL A 140 4.73 3.92 8.29
C VAL A 140 3.60 4.37 7.35
N TYR A 141 3.73 5.52 6.69
CA TYR A 141 2.75 5.98 5.71
C TYR A 141 2.69 5.07 4.48
N GLU A 142 3.82 4.56 3.97
CA GLU A 142 3.83 3.56 2.88
C GLU A 142 3.03 2.33 3.29
N LEU A 143 3.30 1.77 4.48
CA LEU A 143 2.59 0.59 4.98
C LEU A 143 1.09 0.83 5.14
N ILE A 144 0.70 1.97 5.73
CA ILE A 144 -0.70 2.35 5.89
C ILE A 144 -1.38 2.50 4.52
N THR A 145 -0.69 3.10 3.55
CA THR A 145 -1.22 3.28 2.20
C THR A 145 -1.44 1.94 1.49
N ILE A 146 -0.50 1.01 1.62
CA ILE A 146 -0.64 -0.36 1.09
C ILE A 146 -1.84 -1.06 1.75
N LEU A 147 -1.97 -0.95 3.08
CA LEU A 147 -3.09 -1.54 3.82
C LEU A 147 -4.44 -0.96 3.36
N LEU A 148 -4.53 0.36 3.21
CA LEU A 148 -5.73 1.04 2.69
C LEU A 148 -6.05 0.61 1.26
N CYS A 149 -5.05 0.41 0.41
CA CYS A 149 -5.23 -0.10 -0.96
C CYS A 149 -5.84 -1.52 -0.94
N TYR A 150 -5.35 -2.40 -0.06
CA TYR A 150 -5.94 -3.74 0.11
C TYR A 150 -7.37 -3.69 0.63
N LEU A 151 -7.66 -2.84 1.63
CA LEU A 151 -9.01 -2.69 2.19
C LEU A 151 -9.98 -2.15 1.15
N THR A 152 -9.59 -1.12 0.40
CA THR A 152 -10.43 -0.53 -0.66
C THR A 152 -10.66 -1.52 -1.81
N GLY A 153 -9.62 -2.21 -2.27
CA GLY A 153 -9.74 -3.27 -3.29
C GLY A 153 -10.63 -4.43 -2.84
N SER A 154 -10.53 -4.83 -1.57
CA SER A 154 -11.40 -5.86 -1.00
C SER A 154 -12.86 -5.42 -0.95
N MET A 155 -13.14 -4.18 -0.54
CA MET A 155 -14.50 -3.64 -0.53
C MET A 155 -15.12 -3.59 -1.94
N ILE A 156 -14.35 -3.18 -2.95
CA ILE A 156 -14.81 -3.18 -4.35
C ILE A 156 -15.15 -4.62 -4.80
N CYS A 157 -14.28 -5.58 -4.48
CA CYS A 157 -14.53 -6.99 -4.79
C CYS A 157 -15.82 -7.50 -4.14
N PHE A 158 -16.08 -7.16 -2.88
CA PHE A 158 -17.33 -7.54 -2.20
C PHE A 158 -18.57 -6.94 -2.86
N VAL A 159 -18.53 -5.67 -3.25
CA VAL A 159 -19.63 -5.03 -3.97
C VAL A 159 -19.90 -5.72 -5.30
N LEU A 160 -18.86 -6.05 -6.07
CA LEU A 160 -18.99 -6.79 -7.33
C LEU A 160 -19.59 -8.19 -7.14
N LEU A 161 -19.21 -8.90 -6.07
CA LEU A 161 -19.79 -10.22 -5.75
C LEU A 161 -21.28 -10.11 -5.36
N ILE A 162 -21.67 -9.08 -4.60
CA ILE A 162 -23.07 -8.82 -4.27
C ILE A 162 -23.87 -8.52 -5.53
N PHE A 163 -23.31 -7.70 -6.43
CA PHE A 163 -23.94 -7.35 -7.71
C PHE A 163 -24.10 -8.58 -8.61
N LEU A 164 -23.05 -9.40 -8.76
CA LEU A 164 -23.09 -10.65 -9.52
C LEU A 164 -24.16 -11.60 -8.98
N LYS A 165 -24.23 -11.76 -7.65
CA LYS A 165 -25.29 -12.55 -7.00
C LYS A 165 -26.68 -12.02 -7.35
N HIS A 166 -26.88 -10.70 -7.30
CA HIS A 166 -28.16 -10.08 -7.67
C HIS A 166 -28.53 -10.32 -9.14
N CYS A 167 -27.55 -10.29 -10.04
CA CYS A 167 -27.77 -10.60 -11.45
C CYS A 167 -28.23 -12.05 -11.65
N ILE A 168 -27.57 -13.00 -10.98
CA ILE A 168 -27.93 -14.43 -11.05
C ILE A 168 -29.35 -14.65 -10.50
N GLU A 169 -29.66 -14.13 -9.31
CA GLU A 169 -31.00 -14.27 -8.71
C GLU A 169 -32.10 -13.58 -9.53
N ARG A 170 -31.76 -12.50 -10.24
CA ARG A 170 -32.71 -11.83 -11.15
C ARG A 170 -32.98 -12.70 -12.38
N GLU A 171 -31.97 -13.32 -12.95
CA GLU A 171 -32.12 -14.23 -14.09
C GLU A 171 -32.95 -15.46 -13.73
N GLU A 172 -32.73 -16.05 -12.55
CA GLU A 172 -33.53 -17.19 -12.05
C GLU A 172 -35.00 -16.81 -11.84
N ARG A 173 -35.28 -15.64 -11.27
CA ARG A 173 -36.65 -15.12 -11.13
C ARG A 173 -37.33 -14.90 -12.47
N PHE A 174 -36.60 -14.42 -13.48
CA PHE A 174 -37.14 -14.26 -14.83
C PHE A 174 -37.47 -15.62 -15.48
N LYS A 175 -36.56 -16.60 -15.37
CA LYS A 175 -36.76 -17.95 -15.92
C LYS A 175 -37.94 -18.68 -15.27
N SER A 176 -38.08 -18.60 -13.95
CA SER A 176 -39.17 -19.26 -13.20
C SER A 176 -40.56 -18.69 -13.50
N THR A 177 -40.66 -17.40 -13.85
CA THR A 177 -41.95 -16.76 -14.18
C THR A 177 -42.45 -17.22 -15.54
N ASN A 178 -41.56 -17.27 -16.56
CA ASN A 178 -41.92 -17.74 -17.90
C ASN A 178 -42.32 -19.22 -17.90
N THR A 179 -41.60 -20.08 -17.18
CA THR A 179 -41.93 -21.52 -17.13
C THR A 179 -43.28 -21.79 -16.44
N LYS A 180 -43.65 -21.04 -15.40
CA LYS A 180 -45.00 -21.19 -14.80
C LYS A 180 -46.11 -20.76 -15.75
N THR A 181 -45.91 -19.66 -16.48
CA THR A 181 -46.91 -19.14 -17.42
C THR A 181 -47.14 -20.12 -18.57
N GLU A 182 -46.07 -20.72 -19.11
CA GLU A 182 -46.16 -21.69 -20.21
C GLU A 182 -46.85 -23.00 -19.79
N VAL A 183 -46.58 -23.50 -18.57
CA VAL A 183 -47.25 -24.71 -18.05
C VAL A 183 -48.73 -24.46 -17.73
N GLU A 184 -49.09 -23.31 -17.16
CA GLU A 184 -50.49 -22.98 -16.89
C GLU A 184 -51.29 -22.74 -18.20
N GLU A 185 -50.67 -22.17 -19.23
CA GLU A 185 -51.32 -22.00 -20.53
C GLU A 185 -51.54 -23.34 -21.25
N LEU A 186 -50.57 -24.27 -21.18
CA LEU A 186 -50.72 -25.64 -21.69
C LEU A 186 -51.79 -26.45 -20.96
N GLU A 187 -51.94 -26.28 -19.64
CA GLU A 187 -52.98 -26.99 -18.88
C GLU A 187 -54.39 -26.42 -19.15
N LEU A 188 -54.55 -25.10 -19.33
CA LEU A 188 -55.86 -24.52 -19.66
C LEU A 188 -56.30 -24.82 -21.10
N GLU A 189 -55.36 -24.98 -22.04
CA GLU A 189 -55.72 -25.24 -23.44
C GLU A 189 -56.23 -26.69 -23.66
N ALA A 190 -55.84 -27.64 -22.82
CA ALA A 190 -56.37 -29.00 -22.81
C ALA A 190 -57.86 -29.11 -22.42
N PHE A 191 -58.41 -28.08 -21.74
CA PHE A 191 -59.81 -28.05 -21.31
C PHE A 191 -60.70 -27.15 -22.16
N ARG A 192 -60.21 -26.58 -23.27
CA ARG A 192 -61.12 -25.94 -24.22
C ARG A 192 -62.02 -27.03 -24.82
N PRO A 193 -63.34 -26.99 -24.60
CA PRO A 193 -64.24 -27.88 -25.33
C PRO A 193 -64.02 -27.64 -26.81
N LEU A 194 -63.88 -28.72 -27.59
CA LEU A 194 -63.88 -28.68 -29.05
C LEU A 194 -65.14 -27.93 -29.49
N ASN A 195 -65.04 -26.62 -29.69
CA ASN A 195 -66.04 -25.90 -30.43
C ASN A 195 -65.82 -26.30 -31.87
N THR A 196 -66.67 -27.22 -32.33
CA THR A 196 -66.93 -27.59 -33.71
C THR A 196 -67.39 -26.35 -34.47
N SER A 197 -66.46 -25.43 -34.71
CA SER A 197 -66.68 -24.27 -35.55
C SER A 197 -66.68 -24.75 -36.99
N ILE A 198 -67.89 -24.95 -37.50
CA ILE A 198 -68.18 -25.07 -38.93
C ILE A 198 -67.45 -23.94 -39.65
N ILE A 199 -66.48 -24.29 -40.48
CA ILE A 199 -65.71 -23.39 -41.34
C ILE A 199 -66.62 -22.94 -42.48
N PRO A 200 -66.92 -21.63 -42.64
CA PRO A 200 -67.28 -21.11 -43.94
C PRO A 200 -65.98 -20.81 -44.70
N MET A 201 -65.81 -21.45 -45.86
CA MET A 201 -64.82 -21.06 -46.86
C MET A 201 -65.04 -19.61 -47.29
N ALA A 202 -64.11 -18.73 -46.90
CA ALA A 202 -63.76 -17.51 -47.62
C ALA A 202 -62.46 -17.00 -46.98
N ARG A 203 -61.49 -16.39 -47.66
CA ARG A 203 -61.17 -16.14 -49.06
C ARG A 203 -59.75 -15.58 -48.95
N ALA A 204 -58.85 -15.98 -49.85
CA ALA A 204 -57.46 -15.54 -49.87
C ALA A 204 -57.31 -14.02 -49.73
N SER A 205 -56.37 -13.56 -48.89
CA SER A 205 -55.56 -12.37 -49.14
C SER A 205 -54.40 -12.20 -48.14
N ARG A 206 -53.22 -12.04 -48.72
CA ARG A 206 -52.03 -11.31 -48.25
C ARG A 206 -51.23 -11.85 -47.07
N ALA A 207 -50.10 -12.45 -47.44
CA ALA A 207 -48.89 -12.52 -46.63
C ALA A 207 -48.37 -11.11 -46.34
N THR A 208 -48.20 -10.80 -45.05
CA THR A 208 -47.38 -9.68 -44.57
C THR A 208 -46.33 -10.26 -43.63
N LEU A 209 -45.07 -10.14 -44.03
CA LEU A 209 -43.87 -10.51 -43.28
C LEU A 209 -43.80 -9.76 -41.94
N PRO A 210 -43.46 -10.42 -40.83
CA PRO A 210 -42.99 -9.72 -39.64
C PRO A 210 -41.51 -9.40 -39.85
N THR A 211 -41.24 -8.20 -40.36
CA THR A 211 -39.94 -7.55 -40.24
C THR A 211 -39.96 -6.75 -38.93
N ASP A 212 -38.86 -6.82 -38.19
CA ASP A 212 -38.47 -5.90 -37.13
C ASP A 212 -39.11 -6.03 -35.75
N CYS A 213 -38.34 -6.61 -34.81
CA CYS A 213 -38.04 -5.89 -33.57
C CYS A 213 -36.72 -6.38 -32.95
N CYS A 214 -35.63 -6.28 -33.70
CA CYS A 214 -34.30 -6.15 -33.10
C CYS A 214 -34.25 -4.81 -32.37
N LYS A 215 -34.58 -4.80 -31.07
CA LYS A 215 -34.18 -3.71 -30.18
C LYS A 215 -32.68 -3.82 -29.95
N SER A 216 -31.95 -3.26 -30.91
CA SER A 216 -30.59 -2.76 -30.79
C SER A 216 -30.49 -1.96 -29.50
N LEU A 217 -29.73 -2.49 -28.55
CA LEU A 217 -29.36 -1.82 -27.31
C LEU A 217 -28.23 -0.86 -27.68
N GLN A 218 -28.60 0.33 -28.20
CA GLN A 218 -27.69 1.46 -28.33
C GLN A 218 -27.31 1.92 -26.92
N TYR A 219 -26.17 1.42 -26.45
CA TYR A 219 -25.45 1.98 -25.32
C TYR A 219 -24.56 3.10 -25.86
N GLU A 220 -25.16 4.26 -26.12
CA GLU A 220 -24.45 5.50 -26.43
C GLU A 220 -23.97 6.08 -25.09
N GLY A 221 -22.83 5.56 -24.65
CA GLY A 221 -22.14 5.96 -23.43
C GLY A 221 -20.84 6.67 -23.78
N ASP A 222 -20.94 7.78 -24.50
CA ASP A 222 -19.86 8.77 -24.64
C ASP A 222 -19.51 9.30 -23.25
N SER A 223 -18.52 8.65 -22.63
CA SER A 223 -17.83 9.14 -21.45
C SER A 223 -16.37 9.32 -21.82
N ALA A 224 -16.15 10.28 -22.71
CA ALA A 224 -14.85 10.90 -22.92
C ALA A 224 -14.44 11.65 -21.64
N TRP A 225 -13.92 10.92 -20.67
CA TRP A 225 -13.13 11.50 -19.60
C TRP A 225 -11.71 11.67 -20.13
N SER A 226 -11.44 12.79 -20.80
CA SER A 226 -10.06 13.23 -20.99
C SER A 226 -9.53 13.67 -19.63
N PHE A 227 -8.75 12.80 -19.00
CA PHE A 227 -7.88 13.23 -17.91
C PHE A 227 -6.78 14.09 -18.53
N ASP A 228 -6.98 15.40 -18.50
CA ASP A 228 -5.90 16.36 -18.66
C ASP A 228 -4.97 16.18 -17.45
N ALA A 229 -3.97 15.32 -17.63
CA ALA A 229 -2.82 15.24 -16.75
C ALA A 229 -2.05 16.56 -16.91
N ASN A 230 -2.47 17.56 -16.13
CA ASN A 230 -1.78 18.82 -16.01
C ASN A 230 -0.42 18.53 -15.34
N VAL A 231 0.58 18.30 -16.19
CA VAL A 231 1.99 18.18 -15.84
C VAL A 231 2.37 19.47 -15.13
N SER A 232 2.48 19.39 -13.80
CA SER A 232 3.07 20.46 -13.01
C SER A 232 4.54 20.55 -13.39
N GLU A 233 4.87 21.52 -14.24
CA GLU A 233 6.23 21.93 -14.56
C GLU A 233 6.99 22.16 -13.24
N LEU A 234 8.06 21.39 -13.03
CA LEU A 234 9.01 21.67 -11.97
C LEU A 234 9.69 23.03 -12.25
N PRO A 235 9.87 23.89 -11.25
CA PRO A 235 10.63 25.13 -11.42
C PRO A 235 12.10 24.83 -11.77
N PRO A 236 12.74 25.64 -12.62
CA PRO A 236 14.14 25.45 -13.00
C PRO A 236 15.07 25.61 -11.80
N SER A 237 15.96 24.64 -11.63
CA SER A 237 17.03 24.65 -10.62
C SER A 237 17.96 25.87 -10.80
N PRO A 238 18.37 26.55 -9.71
CA PRO A 238 19.34 27.64 -9.80
C PRO A 238 20.72 27.08 -10.15
N SER A 239 21.25 27.54 -11.29
CA SER A 239 22.64 27.32 -11.69
C SER A 239 23.56 28.07 -10.73
N VAL A 240 24.32 27.32 -9.92
CA VAL A 240 25.42 27.85 -9.12
C VAL A 240 26.56 28.21 -10.06
N SER A 241 26.78 29.50 -10.26
CA SER A 241 27.96 30.05 -10.93
C SER A 241 29.16 29.91 -9.99
N ARG A 242 30.17 29.11 -10.40
CA ARG A 242 31.47 29.09 -9.74
C ARG A 242 32.27 30.31 -10.17
N GLY A 243 32.51 31.22 -9.24
CA GLY A 243 33.69 32.10 -9.23
C GLY A 243 34.82 31.44 -8.45
#